data_AF-A0A8W8LQK0-F1
#
_entry.id   AF-A0A8W8LQK0-F1
#
_cell.length_a   1.000
_cell.length_b   1.000
_cell.length_c   1.000
_cell.angle_alpha   90.00
_cell.angle_beta   90.00
_cell.angle_gamma   90.00
#
_symmetry.space_group_name_H-M   'P 1'
#
loop_
_entity.id
_entity.type
_entity.pdbx_description
1 polymer ?
#
loop_
_entity_poly.entity_id
_entity_poly.type
_entity_poly.pdbx_seq_one_letter_code
_entity_poly.pdbx_strand_id
1 'polypeptide(L)'
;KERRSTLIYPKCETHPQKMCELQCKDCNNISICSFCTASEQHRGHIFVQISTVYKVQKETIEKDTEELVNTLSPTYEEIARDLENQLANLDGGYEKLTSAMSKQGEQWHREIDIVINKMKTEISEIKVKHRDILQKHLNEIKQIQSLIKQTLRAINEIEKSTEVSPTIAYSSKIREFSKLPPKLQVSLPTFIPKPIDREELYSLYGHITPLSTATKENVYSLIQSKTSVREVLDEPEIVTTIQTGYETLRNVTCLNDGSIWTSGKTNNIKCFNMKGSLLQTVKQKSGKFPNDIAVDSDGDLLYTNGTSRTVNKVIKNGQSEELIRLQGWKPYNLCVTSTGLLLVTMFSVDETQCKVVRYSGSTEKQAIQFDDEGKPLYSGNKKIKYITENRNHDICVADCCAGAVVVVNQDGKLRWRYTGHPSGTKNKLFKPYGITTDSQSRILTADSYNHCIHILDQNGQFLRYIDNCGLKDPYDLCVDNNDNLFVCEYSTGNVKKIKYLK
;
A
#
# COMPACT_ATOMS: atom_id res chain seq x y z
N LYS A 1 19.39 -44.12 46.01
CA LYS A 1 18.89 -45.26 46.82
C LYS A 1 17.38 -45.14 46.93
N GLU A 2 16.64 -45.59 45.91
CA GLU A 2 15.17 -45.57 45.97
C GLU A 2 14.68 -46.64 46.94
N ARG A 3 13.86 -46.24 47.92
CA ARG A 3 13.07 -47.17 48.72
C ARG A 3 12.20 -47.97 47.75
N ARG A 4 12.30 -49.31 47.75
CA ARG A 4 11.32 -50.18 47.09
C ARG A 4 9.96 -49.97 47.77
N SER A 5 9.21 -48.99 47.29
CA SER A 5 7.83 -48.73 47.69
C SER A 5 6.95 -49.85 47.13
N THR A 6 6.38 -50.66 48.01
CA THR A 6 5.42 -51.70 47.66
C THR A 6 4.20 -51.05 46.99
N LEU A 7 3.82 -51.51 45.79
CA LEU A 7 2.66 -50.97 45.07
C LEU A 7 1.38 -51.24 45.87
N ILE A 8 0.59 -50.19 46.10
CA ILE A 8 -0.72 -50.29 46.76
C ILE A 8 -1.77 -50.43 45.66
N TYR A 9 -2.39 -51.60 45.57
CA TYR A 9 -3.44 -51.87 44.59
C TYR A 9 -4.80 -51.34 45.07
N PRO A 10 -5.73 -50.99 44.16
CA PRO A 10 -7.08 -50.63 44.55
C PRO A 10 -7.89 -51.87 44.99
N LYS A 11 -8.91 -51.67 45.84
CA LYS A 11 -9.85 -52.75 46.22
C LYS A 11 -10.87 -52.97 45.13
N CYS A 12 -11.32 -54.22 44.96
CA CYS A 12 -12.34 -54.56 43.99
C CYS A 12 -13.73 -54.20 44.49
N GLU A 13 -14.48 -53.43 43.69
CA GLU A 13 -15.83 -52.96 44.06
C GLU A 13 -16.82 -54.12 44.24
N THR A 14 -16.75 -55.13 43.37
CA THR A 14 -17.60 -56.33 43.43
C THR A 14 -17.09 -57.40 44.40
N HIS A 15 -15.82 -57.32 44.81
CA HIS A 15 -15.18 -58.29 45.69
C HIS A 15 -14.36 -57.56 46.77
N PRO A 16 -15.00 -57.07 47.84
CA PRO A 16 -14.39 -56.12 48.78
C PRO A 16 -13.14 -56.63 49.53
N GLN A 17 -12.97 -57.96 49.60
CA GLN A 17 -11.81 -58.62 50.23
C GLN A 17 -10.67 -58.91 49.24
N LYS A 18 -10.79 -58.53 47.97
CA LYS A 18 -9.80 -58.78 46.92
C LYS A 18 -9.26 -57.47 46.36
N MET A 19 -7.98 -57.51 45.99
CA MET A 19 -7.29 -56.39 45.36
C MET A 19 -7.38 -56.53 43.84
N CYS A 20 -7.48 -55.41 43.15
CA CYS A 20 -7.46 -55.37 41.70
C CYS A 20 -6.02 -55.36 41.21
N GLU A 21 -5.62 -56.42 40.52
CA GLU A 21 -4.29 -56.56 39.92
C GLU A 21 -4.32 -56.34 38.40
N LEU A 22 -5.53 -56.33 37.82
CA LEU A 22 -5.78 -56.28 36.39
C LEU A 22 -6.63 -55.07 36.02
N GLN A 23 -6.39 -54.51 34.85
CA GLN A 23 -7.16 -53.43 34.27
C GLN A 23 -7.86 -53.95 33.00
N CYS A 24 -9.18 -53.77 32.90
CA CYS A 24 -9.95 -54.17 31.73
C CYS A 24 -9.93 -53.05 30.67
N LYS A 25 -9.40 -53.34 29.48
CA LYS A 25 -9.28 -52.35 28.39
C LYS A 25 -10.63 -52.04 27.75
N ASP A 26 -11.50 -53.03 27.66
CA ASP A 26 -12.81 -52.91 27.00
C ASP A 26 -13.87 -52.23 27.88
N CYS A 27 -13.59 -52.08 29.17
CA CYS A 27 -14.48 -51.43 30.14
C CYS A 27 -13.88 -50.11 30.65
N ASN A 28 -13.46 -49.23 29.73
CA ASN A 28 -12.94 -47.91 30.05
C ASN A 28 -11.82 -47.90 31.12
N ASN A 29 -10.90 -48.89 31.05
CA ASN A 29 -9.75 -49.00 31.94
C ASN A 29 -10.10 -49.19 33.44
N ILE A 30 -11.25 -49.80 33.77
CA ILE A 30 -11.56 -50.13 35.17
C ILE A 30 -10.59 -51.17 35.75
N SER A 31 -10.31 -51.05 37.05
CA SER A 31 -9.47 -51.99 37.80
C SER A 31 -10.31 -53.12 38.37
N ILE A 32 -9.92 -54.37 38.12
CA ILE A 32 -10.67 -55.57 38.53
C ILE A 32 -9.75 -56.63 39.18
N CYS A 33 -10.34 -57.50 40.01
CA CYS A 33 -9.63 -58.64 40.60
C CYS A 33 -9.74 -59.90 39.73
N SER A 34 -8.97 -60.94 40.06
CA SER A 34 -8.95 -62.23 39.36
C SER A 34 -10.29 -62.97 39.34
N PHE A 35 -11.24 -62.64 40.23
CA PHE A 35 -12.57 -63.24 40.23
C PHE A 35 -13.50 -62.59 39.21
N CYS A 36 -13.32 -61.28 38.95
CA CYS A 36 -14.09 -60.56 37.94
C CYS A 36 -13.80 -61.05 36.53
N THR A 37 -12.62 -61.58 36.24
CA THR A 37 -12.28 -62.12 34.91
C THR A 37 -13.10 -63.35 34.54
N ALA A 38 -13.64 -64.06 35.53
CA ALA A 38 -14.52 -65.21 35.34
C ALA A 38 -16.02 -64.85 35.36
N SER A 39 -16.36 -63.59 35.61
CA SER A 39 -17.76 -63.13 35.59
C SER A 39 -18.30 -63.06 34.16
N GLU A 40 -19.61 -63.26 33.99
CA GLU A 40 -20.26 -63.11 32.69
C GLU A 40 -20.05 -61.70 32.11
N GLN A 41 -19.94 -60.68 32.97
CA GLN A 41 -19.77 -59.28 32.60
C GLN A 41 -18.42 -58.99 31.90
N HIS A 42 -17.39 -59.79 32.14
CA HIS A 42 -16.05 -59.58 31.57
C HIS A 42 -15.57 -60.77 30.74
N ARG A 43 -16.48 -61.65 30.34
CA ARG A 43 -16.16 -62.84 29.57
C ARG A 43 -15.69 -62.45 28.17
N GLY A 44 -14.43 -62.76 27.86
CA GLY A 44 -13.81 -62.48 26.56
C GLY A 44 -13.15 -61.10 26.44
N HIS A 45 -13.07 -60.32 27.53
CA HIS A 45 -12.39 -59.02 27.53
C HIS A 45 -10.86 -59.16 27.67
N ILE A 46 -10.15 -58.11 27.27
CA ILE A 46 -8.70 -57.99 27.35
C ILE A 46 -8.30 -57.32 28.66
N PHE A 47 -7.37 -57.96 29.37
CA PHE A 47 -6.85 -57.48 30.65
C PHE A 47 -5.35 -57.19 30.57
N VAL A 48 -4.93 -56.13 31.24
CA VAL A 48 -3.51 -55.75 31.37
C VAL A 48 -3.17 -55.64 32.85
N GLN A 49 -1.97 -56.04 33.25
CA GLN A 49 -1.56 -55.89 34.65
C GLN A 49 -1.43 -54.41 35.03
N ILE A 50 -2.01 -54.05 36.18
CA ILE A 50 -1.98 -52.68 36.71
C ILE A 50 -0.54 -52.25 37.02
N SER A 51 0.35 -53.16 37.43
CA SER A 51 1.77 -52.87 37.64
C SER A 51 2.46 -52.35 36.36
N THR A 52 2.11 -52.93 35.21
CA THR A 52 2.64 -52.50 33.90
C THR A 52 2.11 -51.12 33.53
N VAL A 53 0.81 -50.88 33.74
CA VAL A 53 0.18 -49.58 33.47
C VAL A 53 0.73 -48.48 34.40
N TYR A 54 0.89 -48.80 35.69
CA TYR A 54 1.52 -47.91 36.67
C TYR A 54 2.93 -47.50 36.24
N LYS A 55 3.73 -48.45 35.77
CA LYS A 55 5.10 -48.17 35.33
C LYS A 55 5.11 -47.21 34.14
N VAL A 56 4.31 -47.49 33.11
CA VAL A 56 4.20 -46.63 31.92
C VAL A 56 3.69 -45.23 32.29
N GLN A 57 2.68 -45.14 33.16
CA GLN A 57 2.14 -43.86 33.58
C GLN A 57 3.15 -43.07 34.44
N LYS A 58 3.94 -43.75 35.27
CA LYS A 58 4.97 -43.11 36.08
C LYS A 58 6.12 -42.58 35.23
N GLU A 59 6.55 -43.34 34.22
CA GLU A 59 7.51 -42.87 33.21
C GLU A 59 6.96 -41.65 32.44
N THR A 60 5.65 -41.62 32.15
CA THR A 60 4.99 -40.45 31.52
C THR A 60 5.00 -39.24 32.45
N ILE A 61 4.65 -39.41 33.73
CA ILE A 61 4.68 -38.32 34.73
C ILE A 61 6.11 -37.77 34.89
N GLU A 62 7.12 -38.64 34.92
CA GLU A 62 8.52 -38.24 35.00
C GLU A 62 8.93 -37.40 33.78
N LYS A 63 8.54 -37.83 32.57
CA LYS A 63 8.78 -37.09 31.33
C LYS A 63 8.05 -35.73 31.30
N ASP A 64 6.78 -35.69 31.69
CA ASP A 64 5.99 -34.45 31.75
C ASP A 64 6.60 -33.49 32.77
N THR A 65 7.06 -34.00 33.92
CA THR A 65 7.73 -33.21 34.96
C THR A 65 9.03 -32.62 34.42
N GLU A 66 9.82 -33.42 33.69
CA GLU A 66 11.06 -32.97 33.06
C GLU A 66 10.80 -31.86 32.04
N GLU A 67 9.79 -32.02 31.18
CA GLU A 67 9.41 -31.02 30.18
C GLU A 67 8.88 -29.72 30.80
N LEU A 68 8.04 -29.83 31.85
CA LEU A 68 7.51 -28.68 32.58
C LEU A 68 8.62 -27.87 33.26
N VAL A 69 9.53 -28.55 33.94
CA VAL A 69 10.58 -27.89 34.74
C VAL A 69 11.71 -27.37 33.86
N ASN A 70 12.15 -28.15 32.88
CA ASN A 70 13.36 -27.82 32.11
C ASN A 70 13.06 -27.02 30.84
N THR A 71 11.84 -27.11 30.30
CA THR A 71 11.50 -26.48 29.02
C THR A 71 10.45 -25.40 29.18
N LEU A 72 9.27 -25.74 29.74
CA LEU A 72 8.15 -24.80 29.78
C LEU A 72 8.37 -23.69 30.80
N SER A 73 8.67 -23.99 32.07
CA SER A 73 8.87 -22.97 33.12
C SER A 73 9.90 -21.90 32.72
N PRO A 74 11.11 -22.26 32.25
CA PRO A 74 12.10 -21.26 31.86
C PRO A 74 11.66 -20.40 30.67
N THR A 75 10.89 -20.97 29.73
CA THR A 75 10.35 -20.23 28.57
C THR A 75 9.34 -19.17 29.02
N TYR A 76 8.43 -19.53 29.92
CA TYR A 76 7.46 -18.56 30.47
C TYR A 76 8.15 -17.47 31.32
N GLU A 77 9.18 -17.82 32.08
CA GLU A 77 10.00 -16.86 32.83
C GLU A 77 10.75 -15.89 31.90
N GLU A 78 11.26 -16.37 30.76
CA GLU A 78 11.90 -15.51 29.76
C GLU A 78 10.90 -14.54 29.11
N ILE A 79 9.71 -15.02 28.75
CA ILE A 79 8.63 -14.16 28.22
C ILE A 79 8.25 -13.07 29.23
N ALA A 80 8.09 -13.43 30.51
CA ALA A 80 7.77 -12.48 31.56
C ALA A 80 8.86 -11.41 31.70
N ARG A 81 10.13 -11.82 31.71
CA ARG A 81 11.28 -10.90 31.80
C ARG A 81 11.38 -9.95 30.61
N ASP A 82 11.07 -10.42 29.40
CA ASP A 82 11.03 -9.57 28.21
C ASP A 82 9.93 -8.51 28.33
N LEU A 83 8.72 -8.90 28.76
CA LEU A 83 7.62 -7.97 28.99
C LEU A 83 7.95 -6.92 30.07
N GLU A 84 8.57 -7.33 31.18
CA GLU A 84 9.04 -6.43 32.22
C GLU A 84 10.07 -5.41 31.69
N ASN A 85 11.00 -5.87 30.85
CA ASN A 85 11.97 -4.99 30.19
C ASN A 85 11.30 -4.02 29.21
N GLN A 86 10.31 -4.47 28.43
CA GLN A 86 9.56 -3.61 27.54
C GLN A 86 8.80 -2.53 28.32
N LEU A 87 8.15 -2.90 29.42
CA LEU A 87 7.45 -1.97 30.31
C LEU A 87 8.42 -0.95 30.93
N ALA A 88 9.57 -1.39 31.42
CA ALA A 88 10.56 -0.49 32.02
C ALA A 88 11.13 0.55 31.04
N ASN A 89 11.20 0.23 29.74
CA ASN A 89 11.72 1.11 28.69
C ASN A 89 10.64 1.93 27.97
N LEU A 90 9.36 1.70 28.27
CA LEU A 90 8.23 2.29 27.56
C LEU A 90 8.26 3.82 27.59
N ASP A 91 8.35 4.39 28.79
CA ASP A 91 8.33 5.85 28.99
C ASP A 91 9.51 6.51 28.28
N GLY A 92 10.71 5.94 28.38
CA GLY A 92 11.90 6.43 27.70
C GLY A 92 11.78 6.39 26.16
N GLY A 93 11.01 5.45 25.61
CA GLY A 93 10.67 5.40 24.19
C GLY A 93 9.80 6.58 23.75
N TYR A 94 8.75 6.89 24.52
CA TYR A 94 7.85 8.02 24.24
C TYR A 94 8.51 9.38 24.47
N GLU A 95 9.39 9.50 25.46
CA GLU A 95 10.19 10.72 25.68
C GLU A 95 11.11 11.01 24.49
N LYS A 96 11.75 9.98 23.90
CA LYS A 96 12.56 10.15 22.68
C LYS A 96 11.71 10.63 21.50
N LEU A 97 10.51 10.07 21.33
CA LEU A 97 9.59 10.47 20.26
C LEU A 97 9.18 11.95 20.40
N THR A 98 8.73 12.34 21.58
CA THR A 98 8.32 13.73 21.86
C THR A 98 9.48 14.72 21.77
N SER A 99 10.68 14.34 22.20
CA SER A 99 11.89 15.15 22.04
C SER A 99 12.26 15.36 20.57
N ALA A 100 12.17 14.32 19.75
CA ALA A 100 12.42 14.42 18.31
C ALA A 100 11.41 15.36 17.63
N MET A 101 10.12 15.22 17.96
CA MET A 101 9.06 16.13 17.49
C MET A 101 9.36 17.58 17.88
N SER A 102 9.79 17.82 19.11
CA SER A 102 10.08 19.18 19.60
C SER A 102 11.28 19.81 18.86
N LYS A 103 12.35 19.04 18.62
CA LYS A 103 13.52 19.49 17.84
C LYS A 103 13.16 19.87 16.41
N GLN A 104 12.28 19.11 15.77
CA GLN A 104 11.80 19.43 14.43
C GLN A 104 10.96 20.72 14.43
N GLY A 105 10.15 20.95 15.46
CA GLY A 105 9.42 22.20 15.67
C GLY A 105 10.34 23.41 15.74
N GLU A 106 11.45 23.32 16.49
CA GLU A 106 12.45 24.38 16.53
C GLU A 106 13.09 24.67 15.17
N GLN A 107 13.36 23.63 14.37
CA GLN A 107 13.90 23.78 13.02
C GLN A 107 12.91 24.51 12.10
N TRP A 108 11.64 24.14 12.17
CA TRP A 108 10.58 24.78 11.38
C TRP A 108 10.44 26.27 11.68
N HIS A 109 10.47 26.66 12.96
CA HIS A 109 10.46 28.07 13.33
C HIS A 109 11.63 28.83 12.71
N ARG A 110 12.85 28.26 12.73
CA ARG A 110 14.04 28.88 12.12
C ARG A 110 13.89 29.07 10.61
N GLU A 111 13.40 28.06 9.89
CA GLU A 111 13.21 28.15 8.44
C GLU A 111 12.16 29.22 8.06
N ILE A 112 11.06 29.30 8.81
CA ILE A 112 10.03 30.33 8.62
C ILE A 112 10.62 31.73 8.84
N ASP A 113 11.42 31.90 9.90
CA ASP A 113 12.08 33.19 10.18
C ASP A 113 13.07 33.58 9.07
N ILE A 114 13.81 32.63 8.50
CA ILE A 114 14.71 32.88 7.36
C ILE A 114 13.92 33.43 6.16
N VAL A 115 12.78 32.81 5.83
CA VAL A 115 11.92 33.27 4.72
C VAL A 115 11.39 34.68 4.98
N ILE A 116 10.88 34.94 6.19
CA ILE A 116 10.37 36.27 6.57
C ILE A 116 11.46 37.33 6.45
N ASN A 117 12.67 37.04 6.94
CA ASN A 117 13.79 37.98 6.90
C ASN A 117 14.29 38.23 5.47
N LYS A 118 14.23 37.22 4.60
CA LYS A 118 14.51 37.39 3.17
C LYS A 118 13.53 38.36 2.53
N MET A 119 12.22 38.18 2.73
CA MET A 119 11.20 39.10 2.20
C MET A 119 11.36 40.53 2.74
N LYS A 120 11.71 40.70 4.02
CA LYS A 120 12.02 42.03 4.59
C LYS A 120 13.23 42.69 3.93
N THR A 121 14.24 41.89 3.55
CA THR A 121 15.42 42.38 2.84
C THR A 121 15.05 42.85 1.43
N GLU A 122 14.26 42.06 0.70
CA GLU A 122 13.74 42.43 -0.63
C GLU A 122 12.93 43.74 -0.59
N ILE A 123 12.06 43.91 0.43
CA ILE A 123 11.33 45.18 0.65
C ILE A 123 12.28 46.36 0.87
N SER A 124 13.37 46.14 1.62
CA SER A 124 14.37 47.18 1.90
C SER A 124 15.09 47.61 0.63
N GLU A 125 15.41 46.67 -0.27
CA GLU A 125 15.98 46.97 -1.59
C GLU A 125 15.00 47.72 -2.49
N ILE A 126 13.73 47.31 -2.53
CA ILE A 126 12.68 48.01 -3.29
C ILE A 126 12.55 49.45 -2.79
N LYS A 127 12.60 49.67 -1.47
CA LYS A 127 12.55 51.00 -0.87
C LYS A 127 13.70 51.91 -1.34
N VAL A 128 14.93 51.38 -1.43
CA VAL A 128 16.09 52.12 -1.95
C VAL A 128 15.86 52.51 -3.41
N LYS A 129 15.48 51.55 -4.27
CA LYS A 129 15.20 51.81 -5.69
C LYS A 129 14.08 52.84 -5.88
N HIS A 130 13.00 52.74 -5.11
CA HIS A 130 11.88 53.68 -5.14
C HIS A 130 12.37 55.10 -4.79
N ARG A 131 13.18 55.24 -3.73
CA ARG A 131 13.77 56.53 -3.34
C ARG A 131 14.65 57.09 -4.46
N ASP A 132 15.49 56.28 -5.10
CA ASP A 132 16.41 56.74 -6.14
C ASP A 132 15.67 57.28 -7.37
N ILE A 133 14.58 56.61 -7.79
CA ILE A 133 13.73 57.06 -8.89
C ILE A 133 13.12 58.43 -8.57
N LEU A 134 12.55 58.59 -7.36
CA LEU A 134 11.95 59.86 -6.94
C LEU A 134 13.00 60.98 -6.84
N GLN A 135 14.18 60.68 -6.30
CA GLN A 135 15.26 61.64 -6.15
C GLN A 135 15.79 62.11 -7.51
N LYS A 136 15.93 61.20 -8.48
CA LYS A 136 16.36 61.52 -9.84
C LYS A 136 15.40 62.50 -10.51
N HIS A 137 14.10 62.20 -10.52
CA HIS A 137 13.08 63.09 -11.08
C HIS A 137 13.02 64.44 -10.35
N LEU A 138 13.17 64.45 -9.02
CA LEU A 138 13.22 65.68 -8.25
C LEU A 138 14.41 66.55 -8.65
N ASN A 139 15.59 65.95 -8.87
CA ASN A 139 16.80 66.67 -9.28
C ASN A 139 16.64 67.27 -10.68
N GLU A 140 16.06 66.53 -11.62
CA GLU A 140 15.75 67.01 -12.97
C GLU A 140 14.80 68.23 -12.93
N ILE A 141 13.74 68.16 -12.12
CA ILE A 141 12.80 69.29 -11.93
C ILE A 141 13.52 70.50 -11.30
N LYS A 142 14.37 70.29 -10.27
CA LYS A 142 15.14 71.36 -9.64
C LYS A 142 16.10 72.06 -10.61
N GLN A 143 16.72 71.31 -11.52
CA GLN A 143 17.58 71.88 -12.56
C GLN A 143 16.79 72.79 -13.50
N ILE A 144 15.62 72.34 -13.97
CA ILE A 144 14.72 73.16 -14.81
C ILE A 144 14.29 74.43 -14.06
N GLN A 145 13.88 74.31 -12.80
CA GLN A 145 13.52 75.46 -11.96
C GLN A 145 14.67 76.47 -11.80
N SER A 146 15.91 75.99 -11.66
CA SER A 146 17.10 76.85 -11.58
C SER A 146 17.33 77.60 -12.90
N LEU A 147 17.20 76.91 -14.03
CA LEU A 147 17.35 77.52 -15.36
C LEU A 147 16.28 78.59 -15.62
N ILE A 148 15.03 78.33 -15.22
CA ILE A 148 13.95 79.33 -15.29
C ILE A 148 14.29 80.56 -14.45
N LYS A 149 14.79 80.38 -13.21
CA LYS A 149 15.19 81.51 -12.34
C LYS A 149 16.31 82.34 -12.95
N GLN A 150 17.31 81.72 -13.58
CA GLN A 150 18.41 82.42 -14.25
C GLN A 150 17.91 83.21 -15.46
N THR A 151 17.08 82.59 -16.30
CA THR A 151 16.48 83.25 -17.47
C THR A 151 15.62 84.43 -17.06
N LEU A 152 14.81 84.30 -16.00
CA LEU A 152 13.97 85.38 -15.51
C LEU A 152 14.79 86.57 -14.99
N ARG A 153 15.93 86.32 -14.32
CA ARG A 153 16.86 87.40 -13.94
C ARG A 153 17.40 88.13 -15.17
N ALA A 154 17.87 87.41 -16.18
CA ALA A 154 18.39 88.00 -17.40
C ALA A 154 17.34 88.84 -18.14
N ILE A 155 16.08 88.36 -18.18
CA ILE A 155 14.96 89.12 -18.76
C ILE A 155 14.69 90.39 -17.95
N ASN A 156 14.65 90.32 -16.62
CA ASN A 156 14.41 91.49 -15.76
C ASN A 156 15.51 92.55 -15.89
N GLU A 157 16.77 92.15 -16.11
CA GLU A 157 17.88 93.10 -16.37
C GLU A 157 17.69 93.82 -17.71
N ILE A 158 17.26 93.10 -18.75
CA ILE A 158 16.94 93.71 -20.06
C ILE A 158 15.73 94.65 -19.94
N GLU A 159 14.67 94.23 -19.23
CA GLU A 159 13.44 95.02 -19.04
C GLU A 159 13.70 96.35 -18.29
N LYS A 160 14.59 96.35 -17.30
CA LYS A 160 14.93 97.55 -16.51
C LYS A 160 15.96 98.46 -17.19
N SER A 161 16.64 97.97 -18.22
CA SER A 161 17.69 98.71 -18.93
C SER A 161 17.10 99.66 -19.96
N THR A 162 17.75 100.80 -20.18
CA THR A 162 17.44 101.73 -21.28
C THR A 162 18.24 101.43 -22.55
N GLU A 163 19.06 100.38 -22.55
CA GLU A 163 19.87 99.95 -23.70
C GLU A 163 19.00 99.36 -24.81
N VAL A 164 19.10 99.94 -26.01
CA VAL A 164 18.23 99.59 -27.16
C VAL A 164 18.65 98.26 -27.81
N SER A 165 19.95 98.00 -27.95
CA SER A 165 20.47 96.83 -28.67
C SER A 165 20.09 95.47 -28.03
N PRO A 166 20.23 95.26 -26.70
CA PRO A 166 19.85 93.99 -26.07
C PRO A 166 18.34 93.72 -26.11
N THR A 167 17.53 94.78 -26.09
CA THR A 167 16.06 94.70 -26.10
C THR A 167 15.52 94.32 -27.48
N ILE A 168 16.05 94.90 -28.55
CA ILE A 168 15.68 94.53 -29.93
C ILE A 168 16.17 93.11 -30.28
N ALA A 169 17.33 92.71 -29.75
CA ALA A 169 17.89 91.37 -29.98
C ALA A 169 17.21 90.26 -29.15
N TYR A 170 16.36 90.60 -28.16
CA TYR A 170 15.69 89.62 -27.33
C TYR A 170 14.63 88.84 -28.13
N SER A 171 14.67 87.52 -28.00
CA SER A 171 13.63 86.62 -28.51
C SER A 171 13.04 85.80 -27.36
N SER A 172 11.73 85.55 -27.42
CA SER A 172 11.00 84.90 -26.33
C SER A 172 11.48 83.48 -26.08
N LYS A 173 11.92 83.21 -24.85
CA LYS A 173 12.37 81.89 -24.40
C LYS A 173 11.26 81.00 -23.84
N ILE A 174 9.99 81.43 -23.87
CA ILE A 174 8.85 80.66 -23.31
C ILE A 174 8.73 79.27 -23.94
N ARG A 175 9.05 79.15 -25.23
CA ARG A 175 9.00 77.86 -25.94
C ARG A 175 10.00 76.83 -25.40
N GLU A 176 11.07 77.27 -24.71
CA GLU A 176 12.06 76.38 -24.09
C GLU A 176 11.51 75.70 -22.82
N PHE A 177 10.49 76.29 -22.18
CA PHE A 177 9.92 75.81 -20.91
C PHE A 177 8.45 75.38 -21.03
N SER A 178 7.83 75.53 -22.20
CA SER A 178 6.40 75.22 -22.40
C SER A 178 6.07 73.73 -22.37
N LYS A 179 7.08 72.85 -22.51
CA LYS A 179 6.94 71.41 -22.34
C LYS A 179 7.14 71.03 -20.88
N LEU A 180 6.05 70.74 -20.18
CA LEU A 180 6.09 70.29 -18.79
C LEU A 180 6.68 68.87 -18.67
N PRO A 181 7.47 68.58 -17.62
CA PRO A 181 7.91 67.22 -17.33
C PRO A 181 6.72 66.29 -17.08
N PRO A 182 6.84 64.99 -17.45
CA PRO A 182 5.79 64.01 -17.19
C PRO A 182 5.56 63.83 -15.68
N LYS A 183 4.31 63.62 -15.29
CA LYS A 183 3.95 63.35 -13.89
C LYS A 183 4.32 61.90 -13.55
N LEU A 184 5.31 61.74 -12.68
CA LEU A 184 5.71 60.42 -12.19
C LEU A 184 4.64 59.86 -11.24
N GLN A 185 4.20 58.63 -11.51
CA GLN A 185 3.38 57.83 -10.59
C GLN A 185 4.15 56.57 -10.21
N VAL A 186 4.41 56.41 -8.92
CA VAL A 186 5.02 55.20 -8.35
C VAL A 186 4.14 54.72 -7.20
N SER A 187 3.80 53.44 -7.17
CA SER A 187 2.98 52.82 -6.13
C SER A 187 3.82 51.92 -5.22
N LEU A 188 3.31 51.67 -4.01
CA LEU A 188 3.94 50.75 -3.06
C LEU A 188 3.62 49.29 -3.44
N PRO A 189 4.55 48.35 -3.23
CA PRO A 189 4.25 46.93 -3.33
C PRO A 189 3.25 46.52 -2.25
N THR A 190 2.42 45.53 -2.55
CA THR A 190 1.40 44.99 -1.64
C THR A 190 1.77 43.56 -1.26
N PHE A 191 1.77 43.25 0.04
CA PHE A 191 1.90 41.87 0.53
C PHE A 191 0.51 41.22 0.63
N ILE A 192 0.36 40.05 0.02
CA ILE A 192 -0.90 39.29 0.02
C ILE A 192 -0.66 38.01 0.83
N PRO A 193 -1.11 37.94 2.09
CA PRO A 193 -0.93 36.74 2.91
C PRO A 193 -1.79 35.59 2.36
N LYS A 194 -1.23 34.38 2.36
CA LYS A 194 -2.00 33.15 2.12
C LYS A 194 -2.50 32.59 3.46
N PRO A 195 -3.74 32.07 3.52
CA PRO A 195 -4.23 31.36 4.70
C PRO A 195 -3.39 30.09 4.93
N ILE A 196 -3.18 29.74 6.20
CA ILE A 196 -2.46 28.52 6.58
C ILE A 196 -3.43 27.34 6.51
N ASP A 197 -3.17 26.40 5.61
CA ASP A 197 -3.82 25.09 5.61
C ASP A 197 -3.16 24.21 6.67
N ARG A 198 -3.94 23.84 7.70
CA ARG A 198 -3.44 23.04 8.82
C ARG A 198 -3.18 21.58 8.44
N GLU A 199 -3.92 21.04 7.48
CA GLU A 199 -3.77 19.66 7.02
C GLU A 199 -2.51 19.53 6.16
N GLU A 200 -2.27 20.52 5.28
CA GLU A 200 -1.02 20.59 4.50
C GLU A 200 0.18 20.80 5.44
N LEU A 201 0.07 21.68 6.43
CA LEU A 201 1.10 21.89 7.45
C LEU A 201 1.41 20.61 8.22
N TYR A 202 0.39 19.87 8.64
CA TYR A 202 0.55 18.59 9.35
C TYR A 202 1.24 17.55 8.46
N SER A 203 0.85 17.46 7.19
CA SER A 203 1.47 16.53 6.22
C SER A 203 2.96 16.79 6.00
N LEU A 204 3.37 18.06 6.03
CA LEU A 204 4.75 18.49 5.86
C LEU A 204 5.54 18.33 7.16
N TYR A 205 4.91 18.52 8.33
CA TYR A 205 5.54 18.39 9.65
C TYR A 205 5.88 16.94 9.99
N GLY A 206 5.02 15.99 9.61
CA GLY A 206 5.22 14.57 9.80
C GLY A 206 4.04 13.88 10.49
N HIS A 207 4.11 12.56 10.60
CA HIS A 207 3.03 11.75 11.17
C HIS A 207 3.54 10.85 12.29
N ILE A 208 2.68 10.60 13.28
CA ILE A 208 2.92 9.59 14.30
C ILE A 208 2.38 8.27 13.75
N THR A 209 3.23 7.25 13.66
CA THR A 209 2.77 5.90 13.34
C THR A 209 1.87 5.40 14.49
N PRO A 210 0.67 4.90 14.21
CA PRO A 210 -0.23 4.39 15.24
C PRO A 210 0.42 3.24 16.02
N LEU A 211 -0.07 3.03 17.25
CA LEU A 211 0.31 1.87 18.05
C LEU A 211 0.03 0.59 17.24
N SER A 212 1.08 -0.18 16.97
CA SER A 212 0.99 -1.47 16.30
C SER A 212 1.20 -2.57 17.32
N THR A 213 0.19 -3.42 17.50
CA THR A 213 0.29 -4.62 18.35
C THR A 213 0.33 -5.85 17.45
N ALA A 214 1.49 -6.49 17.36
CA ALA A 214 1.63 -7.78 16.71
C ALA A 214 1.69 -8.86 17.79
N THR A 215 0.59 -9.59 18.01
CA THR A 215 0.60 -10.76 18.87
C THR A 215 1.20 -11.93 18.08
N LYS A 216 2.45 -12.32 18.39
CA LYS A 216 2.99 -13.58 17.89
C LYS A 216 2.38 -14.71 18.70
N GLU A 217 1.65 -15.63 18.06
CA GLU A 217 1.23 -16.86 18.73
C GLU A 217 2.48 -17.69 19.10
N ASN A 218 2.66 -17.97 20.39
CA ASN A 218 3.68 -18.89 20.87
C ASN A 218 3.20 -20.34 20.63
N VAL A 219 2.98 -20.72 19.37
CA VAL A 219 2.84 -22.13 19.00
C VAL A 219 4.24 -22.71 18.98
N TYR A 220 4.47 -23.78 19.77
CA TYR A 220 5.63 -24.66 19.65
C TYR A 220 5.74 -25.15 18.20
N SER A 221 6.44 -24.39 17.39
CA SER A 221 6.69 -24.65 16.00
C SER A 221 8.17 -24.39 15.76
N LEU A 222 8.85 -25.41 15.25
CA LEU A 222 10.29 -25.50 14.99
C LEU A 222 10.77 -24.55 13.87
N ILE A 223 10.24 -23.33 13.77
CA ILE A 223 10.69 -22.34 12.80
C ILE A 223 10.85 -21.01 13.51
N GLN A 224 12.11 -20.75 13.91
CA GLN A 224 12.58 -19.40 14.23
C GLN A 224 12.21 -18.46 13.07
N SER A 225 11.23 -17.58 13.29
CA SER A 225 11.03 -16.40 12.45
C SER A 225 11.58 -15.19 13.19
N LYS A 226 12.89 -14.97 12.99
CA LYS A 226 13.42 -13.61 13.02
C LYS A 226 12.62 -12.82 11.98
N THR A 227 12.12 -11.66 12.38
CA THR A 227 11.53 -10.67 11.47
C THR A 227 12.66 -10.13 10.59
N SER A 228 13.11 -10.92 9.62
CA SER A 228 14.05 -10.51 8.59
C SER A 228 13.26 -10.08 7.37
N VAL A 229 13.52 -8.87 6.89
CA VAL A 229 13.18 -8.45 5.52
C VAL A 229 13.59 -9.59 4.59
N ARG A 230 12.63 -10.22 3.91
CA ARG A 230 12.93 -11.33 2.99
C ARG A 230 13.49 -10.74 1.70
N GLU A 231 14.78 -10.93 1.49
CA GLU A 231 15.45 -10.51 0.26
C GLU A 231 14.90 -11.26 -0.96
N VAL A 232 14.94 -10.59 -2.11
CA VAL A 232 14.60 -11.19 -3.40
C VAL A 232 15.66 -12.22 -3.77
N LEU A 233 15.24 -13.41 -4.20
CA LEU A 233 16.14 -14.46 -4.68
C LEU A 233 16.95 -13.98 -5.90
N ASP A 234 18.19 -14.46 -6.00
CA ASP A 234 19.00 -14.19 -7.17
C ASP A 234 18.46 -14.86 -8.42
N GLU A 235 17.96 -16.07 -8.24
CA GLU A 235 17.29 -16.86 -9.25
C GLU A 235 15.92 -17.31 -8.71
N PRO A 236 14.83 -16.73 -9.22
CA PRO A 236 13.48 -17.16 -8.83
C PRO A 236 13.19 -18.58 -9.32
N GLU A 237 12.58 -19.40 -8.47
CA GLU A 237 12.35 -20.82 -8.70
C GLU A 237 10.91 -21.08 -9.14
N ILE A 238 10.71 -21.87 -10.20
CA ILE A 238 9.38 -22.34 -10.59
C ILE A 238 9.01 -23.52 -9.69
N VAL A 239 8.08 -23.30 -8.77
CA VAL A 239 7.60 -24.33 -7.83
C VAL A 239 6.68 -25.31 -8.54
N THR A 240 5.75 -24.82 -9.37
CA THR A 240 4.84 -25.68 -10.14
C THR A 240 4.24 -24.93 -11.33
N THR A 241 3.76 -25.68 -12.32
CA THR A 241 2.98 -25.15 -13.45
C THR A 241 1.62 -25.85 -13.47
N ILE A 242 0.55 -25.07 -13.32
CA ILE A 242 -0.83 -25.54 -13.35
C ILE A 242 -1.35 -25.41 -14.78
N GLN A 243 -1.69 -26.55 -15.39
CA GLN A 243 -2.34 -26.62 -16.69
C GLN A 243 -3.85 -26.43 -16.53
N THR A 244 -4.36 -25.26 -16.92
CA THR A 244 -5.77 -24.90 -16.69
C THR A 244 -6.72 -25.40 -17.79
N GLY A 245 -6.16 -25.78 -18.94
CA GLY A 245 -6.92 -26.11 -20.15
C GLY A 245 -7.64 -24.92 -20.79
N TYR A 246 -7.24 -23.68 -20.50
CA TYR A 246 -7.63 -22.52 -21.32
C TYR A 246 -6.70 -22.40 -22.54
N GLU A 247 -7.23 -22.05 -23.71
CA GLU A 247 -6.38 -21.64 -24.85
C GLU A 247 -5.78 -20.26 -24.61
N THR A 248 -6.55 -19.36 -23.99
CA THR A 248 -6.11 -18.01 -23.61
C THR A 248 -6.53 -17.71 -22.19
N LEU A 249 -5.54 -17.59 -21.31
CA LEU A 249 -5.76 -17.29 -19.89
C LEU A 249 -5.58 -15.80 -19.63
N ARG A 250 -6.43 -15.20 -18.80
CA ARG A 250 -6.41 -13.76 -18.57
C ARG A 250 -6.33 -13.36 -17.11
N ASN A 251 -6.88 -14.14 -16.18
CA ASN A 251 -6.96 -13.70 -14.80
C ASN A 251 -6.65 -14.84 -13.84
N VAL A 252 -6.02 -14.49 -12.72
CA VAL A 252 -5.78 -15.40 -11.60
C VAL A 252 -5.94 -14.66 -10.28
N THR A 253 -6.58 -15.30 -9.31
CA THR A 253 -6.68 -14.78 -7.96
C THR A 253 -6.60 -15.93 -6.96
N CYS A 254 -5.94 -15.70 -5.82
CA CYS A 254 -5.83 -16.69 -4.76
C CYS A 254 -7.14 -16.75 -3.97
N LEU A 255 -7.64 -17.96 -3.74
CA LEU A 255 -8.75 -18.18 -2.80
C LEU A 255 -8.21 -18.40 -1.38
N ASN A 256 -7.14 -19.18 -1.27
CA ASN A 256 -6.41 -19.49 -0.04
C ASN A 256 -5.05 -20.12 -0.42
N ASP A 257 -4.24 -20.51 0.56
CA ASP A 257 -2.92 -21.11 0.35
C ASP A 257 -2.92 -22.41 -0.48
N GLY A 258 -4.10 -23.02 -0.67
CA GLY A 258 -4.28 -24.29 -1.36
C GLY A 258 -4.95 -24.20 -2.73
N SER A 259 -5.52 -23.06 -3.12
CA SER A 259 -6.33 -22.97 -4.35
C SER A 259 -6.37 -21.59 -5.01
N ILE A 260 -6.54 -21.61 -6.34
CA ILE A 260 -6.62 -20.41 -7.19
C ILE A 260 -7.87 -20.45 -8.06
N TRP A 261 -8.47 -19.28 -8.30
CA TRP A 261 -9.45 -19.07 -9.35
C TRP A 261 -8.77 -18.53 -10.59
N THR A 262 -9.25 -18.96 -11.76
CA THR A 262 -8.72 -18.58 -13.06
C THR A 262 -9.84 -18.29 -14.05
N SER A 263 -9.63 -17.31 -14.93
CA SER A 263 -10.52 -17.07 -16.07
C SER A 263 -9.76 -16.74 -17.35
N GLY A 264 -10.29 -17.21 -18.47
CA GLY A 264 -9.77 -16.98 -19.81
C GLY A 264 -10.81 -16.39 -20.75
N LYS A 265 -10.61 -16.47 -22.07
CA LYS A 265 -11.62 -16.08 -23.08
C LYS A 265 -12.76 -17.10 -23.24
N THR A 266 -13.29 -17.59 -22.12
CA THR A 266 -14.48 -18.45 -22.08
C THR A 266 -15.41 -17.95 -20.97
N ASN A 267 -16.66 -18.38 -20.96
CA ASN A 267 -17.60 -18.08 -19.89
C ASN A 267 -17.43 -18.92 -18.62
N ASN A 268 -16.45 -19.84 -18.61
CA ASN A 268 -16.12 -20.65 -17.44
C ASN A 268 -15.04 -19.94 -16.61
N ILE A 269 -15.27 -19.85 -15.31
CA ILE A 269 -14.27 -19.51 -14.29
C ILE A 269 -13.95 -20.81 -13.56
N LYS A 270 -12.68 -21.19 -13.49
CA LYS A 270 -12.24 -22.50 -12.98
C LYS A 270 -11.39 -22.33 -11.72
N CYS A 271 -11.66 -23.13 -10.70
CA CYS A 271 -10.87 -23.22 -9.46
C CYS A 271 -9.96 -24.43 -9.53
N PHE A 272 -8.68 -24.26 -9.23
CA PHE A 272 -7.69 -25.34 -9.20
C PHE A 272 -7.02 -25.40 -7.83
N ASN A 273 -6.67 -26.62 -7.38
CA ASN A 273 -5.74 -26.78 -6.27
C ASN A 273 -4.29 -26.59 -6.72
N MET A 274 -3.35 -26.52 -5.78
CA MET A 274 -1.91 -26.37 -6.08
C MET A 274 -1.28 -27.54 -6.85
N LYS A 275 -1.94 -28.71 -6.89
CA LYS A 275 -1.54 -29.86 -7.71
C LYS A 275 -2.06 -29.78 -9.15
N GLY A 276 -2.82 -28.74 -9.48
CA GLY A 276 -3.43 -28.54 -10.79
C GLY A 276 -4.72 -29.32 -11.03
N SER A 277 -5.31 -29.94 -10.00
CA SER A 277 -6.62 -30.59 -10.14
C SER A 277 -7.74 -29.54 -10.12
N LEU A 278 -8.69 -29.65 -11.04
CA LEU A 278 -9.88 -28.81 -11.11
C LEU A 278 -10.81 -29.14 -9.93
N LEU A 279 -11.09 -28.14 -9.08
CA LEU A 279 -11.98 -28.25 -7.93
C LEU A 279 -13.42 -27.85 -8.27
N GLN A 280 -13.58 -26.73 -8.99
CA GLN A 280 -14.90 -26.16 -9.27
C GLN A 280 -14.89 -25.41 -10.60
N THR A 281 -16.05 -25.33 -11.25
CA THR A 281 -16.29 -24.45 -12.40
C THR A 281 -17.55 -23.64 -12.19
N VAL A 282 -17.45 -22.33 -12.36
CA VAL A 282 -18.57 -21.38 -12.34
C VAL A 282 -18.82 -20.91 -13.77
N LYS A 283 -20.08 -20.95 -14.20
CA LYS A 283 -20.49 -20.52 -15.54
C LYS A 283 -21.18 -19.17 -15.50
N GLN A 284 -20.65 -18.21 -16.25
CA GLN A 284 -21.28 -16.91 -16.41
C GLN A 284 -22.52 -16.99 -17.30
N LYS A 285 -23.65 -16.47 -16.81
CA LYS A 285 -24.97 -16.51 -17.50
C LYS A 285 -25.00 -15.81 -18.86
N SER A 286 -24.27 -14.71 -19.04
CA SER A 286 -24.28 -13.95 -20.32
C SER A 286 -23.56 -14.65 -21.48
N GLY A 287 -22.89 -15.79 -21.24
CA GLY A 287 -22.14 -16.50 -22.27
C GLY A 287 -20.89 -15.77 -22.78
N LYS A 288 -20.53 -14.64 -22.16
CA LYS A 288 -19.28 -13.90 -22.43
C LYS A 288 -18.23 -14.31 -21.39
N PHE A 289 -16.98 -13.92 -21.63
CA PHE A 289 -15.93 -14.09 -20.63
C PHE A 289 -15.98 -12.93 -19.63
N PRO A 290 -15.66 -13.16 -18.34
CA PRO A 290 -15.49 -12.08 -17.38
C PRO A 290 -14.30 -11.19 -17.77
N ASN A 291 -14.40 -9.89 -17.49
CA ASN A 291 -13.30 -8.98 -17.74
C ASN A 291 -12.16 -9.21 -16.73
N ASP A 292 -12.53 -9.44 -15.48
CA ASP A 292 -11.62 -9.73 -14.37
C ASP A 292 -12.34 -10.47 -13.23
N ILE A 293 -11.56 -11.04 -12.31
CA ILE A 293 -12.03 -11.79 -11.14
C ILE A 293 -11.28 -11.37 -9.87
N ALA A 294 -11.94 -11.45 -8.73
CA ALA A 294 -11.33 -11.24 -7.41
C ALA A 294 -12.03 -12.11 -6.36
N VAL A 295 -11.43 -12.27 -5.19
CA VAL A 295 -12.01 -12.96 -4.04
C VAL A 295 -12.20 -11.96 -2.92
N ASP A 296 -13.34 -12.00 -2.23
CA ASP A 296 -13.60 -11.16 -1.06
C ASP A 296 -13.13 -11.79 0.25
N SER A 297 -13.28 -11.07 1.37
CA SER A 297 -12.85 -11.53 2.69
C SER A 297 -13.56 -12.80 3.17
N ASP A 298 -14.73 -13.12 2.62
CA ASP A 298 -15.50 -14.32 2.96
C ASP A 298 -15.09 -15.52 2.08
N GLY A 299 -14.18 -15.30 1.11
CA GLY A 299 -13.77 -16.30 0.14
C GLY A 299 -14.71 -16.42 -1.06
N ASP A 300 -15.66 -15.49 -1.23
CA ASP A 300 -16.58 -15.53 -2.34
C ASP A 300 -15.96 -14.90 -3.60
N LEU A 301 -16.24 -15.51 -4.75
CA LEU A 301 -15.72 -15.09 -6.04
C LEU A 301 -16.55 -13.91 -6.60
N LEU A 302 -15.86 -12.83 -6.94
CA LEU A 302 -16.39 -11.67 -7.63
C LEU A 302 -15.90 -11.63 -9.08
N TYR A 303 -16.72 -11.14 -10.00
CA TYR A 303 -16.30 -10.91 -11.38
C TYR A 303 -16.98 -9.70 -12.02
N THR A 304 -16.27 -9.07 -12.95
CA THR A 304 -16.78 -7.95 -13.75
C THR A 304 -17.27 -8.40 -15.12
N ASN A 305 -18.31 -7.74 -15.60
CA ASN A 305 -18.78 -7.89 -16.97
C ASN A 305 -18.99 -6.52 -17.60
N GLY A 306 -18.03 -6.13 -18.45
CA GLY A 306 -18.03 -4.87 -19.18
C GLY A 306 -19.14 -4.77 -20.22
N THR A 307 -19.65 -5.90 -20.73
CA THR A 307 -20.73 -5.91 -21.72
C THR A 307 -22.07 -5.62 -21.07
N SER A 308 -22.38 -6.29 -19.95
CA SER A 308 -23.62 -6.05 -19.19
C SER A 308 -23.54 -4.85 -18.25
N ARG A 309 -22.34 -4.28 -18.06
CA ARG A 309 -22.02 -3.16 -17.15
C ARG A 309 -22.28 -3.51 -15.69
N THR A 310 -21.87 -4.70 -15.27
CA THR A 310 -22.16 -5.21 -13.93
C THR A 310 -20.92 -5.72 -13.21
N VAL A 311 -20.96 -5.65 -11.88
CA VAL A 311 -20.12 -6.43 -10.97
C VAL A 311 -21.01 -7.47 -10.31
N ASN A 312 -20.57 -8.72 -10.30
CA ASN A 312 -21.37 -9.84 -9.82
C ASN A 312 -20.59 -10.63 -8.75
N LYS A 313 -21.32 -11.21 -7.81
CA LYS A 313 -20.82 -12.11 -6.77
C LYS A 313 -21.35 -13.52 -7.02
N VAL A 314 -20.48 -14.51 -6.90
CA VAL A 314 -20.87 -15.91 -6.97
C VAL A 314 -21.33 -16.33 -5.58
N ILE A 315 -22.58 -16.75 -5.50
CA ILE A 315 -23.22 -17.23 -4.26
C ILE A 315 -23.17 -18.76 -4.19
N LYS A 316 -23.51 -19.31 -3.02
CA LYS A 316 -23.63 -20.76 -2.79
C LYS A 316 -24.47 -21.40 -3.90
N ASN A 317 -24.03 -22.56 -4.39
CA ASN A 317 -24.56 -23.31 -5.54
C ASN A 317 -24.05 -22.85 -6.93
N GLY A 318 -23.04 -21.97 -6.99
CA GLY A 318 -22.42 -21.57 -8.25
C GLY A 318 -23.29 -20.64 -9.13
N GLN A 319 -24.40 -20.14 -8.56
CA GLN A 319 -25.17 -19.06 -9.15
C GLN A 319 -24.49 -17.72 -8.87
N SER A 320 -24.82 -16.69 -9.65
CA SER A 320 -24.27 -15.35 -9.46
C SER A 320 -25.39 -14.34 -9.27
N GLU A 321 -25.18 -13.43 -8.32
CA GLU A 321 -26.00 -12.26 -8.05
C GLU A 321 -25.30 -11.00 -8.53
N GLU A 322 -26.09 -10.00 -8.89
CA GLU A 322 -25.60 -8.69 -9.32
C GLU A 322 -25.41 -7.79 -8.10
N LEU A 323 -24.20 -7.30 -7.89
CA LEU A 323 -23.89 -6.36 -6.81
C LEU A 323 -24.06 -4.91 -7.25
N ILE A 324 -23.54 -4.60 -8.44
CA ILE A 324 -23.47 -3.23 -8.97
C ILE A 324 -23.86 -3.26 -10.44
N ARG A 325 -24.73 -2.32 -10.83
CA ARG A 325 -25.04 -2.00 -12.23
C ARG A 325 -24.70 -0.56 -12.55
N LEU A 326 -23.78 -0.38 -13.49
CA LEU A 326 -23.26 0.93 -13.86
C LEU A 326 -24.05 1.54 -15.02
N GLN A 327 -24.32 2.84 -14.92
CA GLN A 327 -24.88 3.67 -15.99
C GLN A 327 -23.78 4.57 -16.56
N GLY A 328 -23.66 4.64 -17.89
CA GLY A 328 -22.63 5.44 -18.57
C GLY A 328 -21.19 4.93 -18.46
N TRP A 329 -20.93 3.90 -17.64
CA TRP A 329 -19.60 3.33 -17.42
C TRP A 329 -19.59 1.80 -17.61
N LYS A 330 -18.44 1.26 -17.99
CA LYS A 330 -18.18 -0.18 -18.16
C LYS A 330 -17.08 -0.61 -17.17
N PRO A 331 -17.35 -1.54 -16.24
CA PRO A 331 -16.34 -2.04 -15.33
C PRO A 331 -15.37 -2.94 -16.09
N TYR A 332 -14.11 -2.97 -15.67
CA TYR A 332 -13.08 -3.77 -16.33
C TYR A 332 -12.30 -4.62 -15.33
N ASN A 333 -11.36 -4.05 -14.56
CA ASN A 333 -10.62 -4.78 -13.52
C ASN A 333 -11.16 -4.47 -12.12
N LEU A 334 -10.96 -5.39 -11.19
CA LEU A 334 -11.38 -5.19 -9.80
C LEU A 334 -10.37 -5.80 -8.81
N CYS A 335 -10.33 -5.24 -7.61
CA CYS A 335 -9.70 -5.90 -6.46
C CYS A 335 -10.51 -5.63 -5.19
N VAL A 336 -10.40 -6.53 -4.22
CA VAL A 336 -10.96 -6.33 -2.89
C VAL A 336 -9.85 -5.81 -1.98
N THR A 337 -10.15 -4.76 -1.24
CA THR A 337 -9.24 -4.14 -0.28
C THR A 337 -9.18 -4.97 1.01
N SER A 338 -8.13 -4.75 1.80
CA SER A 338 -7.96 -5.26 3.16
C SER A 338 -9.12 -4.94 4.10
N THR A 339 -9.89 -3.87 3.82
CA THR A 339 -11.08 -3.48 4.60
C THR A 339 -12.38 -4.10 4.09
N GLY A 340 -12.33 -4.95 3.06
CA GLY A 340 -13.51 -5.56 2.43
C GLY A 340 -14.24 -4.64 1.44
N LEU A 341 -13.73 -3.43 1.18
CA LEU A 341 -14.24 -2.55 0.14
C LEU A 341 -13.79 -3.02 -1.25
N LEU A 342 -14.56 -2.68 -2.28
CA LEU A 342 -14.29 -3.06 -3.66
C LEU A 342 -13.71 -1.88 -4.44
N LEU A 343 -12.58 -2.08 -5.10
CA LEU A 343 -12.02 -1.14 -6.08
C LEU A 343 -12.29 -1.65 -7.49
N VAL A 344 -12.82 -0.79 -8.36
CA VAL A 344 -13.15 -1.13 -9.74
C VAL A 344 -12.56 -0.10 -10.69
N THR A 345 -11.78 -0.56 -11.66
CA THR A 345 -11.41 0.26 -12.82
C THR A 345 -12.54 0.23 -13.84
N MET A 346 -12.88 1.39 -14.39
CA MET A 346 -13.95 1.52 -15.37
C MET A 346 -13.61 2.56 -16.43
N PHE A 347 -14.21 2.40 -17.60
CA PHE A 347 -14.11 3.36 -18.70
C PHE A 347 -15.51 3.79 -19.14
N SER A 348 -15.60 5.00 -19.65
CA SER A 348 -16.86 5.55 -20.13
C SER A 348 -17.36 4.77 -21.35
N VAL A 349 -18.66 4.79 -21.62
CA VAL A 349 -19.26 4.04 -22.73
C VAL A 349 -18.70 4.44 -24.10
N ASP A 350 -18.36 5.72 -24.27
CA ASP A 350 -17.67 6.29 -25.44
C ASP A 350 -16.16 5.97 -25.49
N GLU A 351 -15.64 5.30 -24.46
CA GLU A 351 -14.25 4.87 -24.31
C GLU A 351 -13.24 6.02 -24.24
N THR A 352 -13.66 7.23 -23.86
CA THR A 352 -12.79 8.42 -23.81
C THR A 352 -12.23 8.72 -22.41
N GLN A 353 -12.82 8.17 -21.36
CA GLN A 353 -12.44 8.44 -19.97
C GLN A 353 -12.23 7.15 -19.20
N CYS A 354 -11.40 7.23 -18.16
CA CYS A 354 -11.20 6.14 -17.21
C CYS A 354 -11.14 6.68 -15.78
N LYS A 355 -11.73 5.93 -14.85
CA LYS A 355 -11.64 6.20 -13.42
C LYS A 355 -11.54 4.91 -12.62
N VAL A 356 -11.07 5.04 -11.39
CA VAL A 356 -11.17 4.02 -10.35
C VAL A 356 -12.27 4.45 -9.40
N VAL A 357 -13.12 3.51 -8.98
CA VAL A 357 -14.16 3.79 -7.99
C VAL A 357 -14.08 2.79 -6.86
N ARG A 358 -14.15 3.31 -5.63
CA ARG A 358 -14.24 2.52 -4.40
C ARG A 358 -15.71 2.36 -4.00
N TYR A 359 -16.13 1.13 -3.77
CA TYR A 359 -17.49 0.77 -3.38
C TYR A 359 -17.52 0.10 -2.01
N SER A 360 -18.58 0.40 -1.26
CA SER A 360 -19.01 -0.35 -0.08
C SER A 360 -20.33 -1.01 -0.42
N GLY A 361 -20.30 -2.31 -0.72
CA GLY A 361 -21.45 -2.98 -1.36
C GLY A 361 -21.76 -2.33 -2.71
N SER A 362 -22.99 -1.85 -2.89
CA SER A 362 -23.41 -1.12 -4.09
C SER A 362 -23.20 0.40 -4.04
N THR A 363 -22.75 0.93 -2.89
CA THR A 363 -22.62 2.38 -2.67
C THR A 363 -21.23 2.88 -3.07
N GLU A 364 -21.19 3.84 -3.99
CA GLU A 364 -19.96 4.57 -4.35
C GLU A 364 -19.47 5.41 -3.16
N LYS A 365 -18.23 5.17 -2.73
CA LYS A 365 -17.59 5.90 -1.61
C LYS A 365 -16.60 6.95 -2.10
N GLN A 366 -15.97 6.71 -3.24
CA GLN A 366 -14.93 7.59 -3.78
C GLN A 366 -14.73 7.30 -5.26
N ALA A 367 -14.61 8.36 -6.05
CA ALA A 367 -14.16 8.29 -7.44
C ALA A 367 -12.79 8.95 -7.56
N ILE A 368 -11.86 8.22 -8.17
CA ILE A 368 -10.48 8.64 -8.38
C ILE A 368 -10.29 8.72 -9.89
N GLN A 369 -10.15 9.93 -10.41
CA GLN A 369 -10.10 10.17 -11.86
C GLN A 369 -9.07 11.22 -12.26
N PHE A 370 -8.94 12.29 -11.48
CA PHE A 370 -8.07 13.41 -11.76
C PHE A 370 -7.10 13.65 -10.61
N ASP A 371 -5.93 14.19 -10.90
CA ASP A 371 -5.00 14.68 -9.89
C ASP A 371 -5.42 16.07 -9.36
N ASP A 372 -4.64 16.61 -8.42
CA ASP A 372 -4.91 17.91 -7.78
C ASP A 372 -4.80 19.09 -8.78
N GLU A 373 -4.19 18.89 -9.95
CA GLU A 373 -4.13 19.86 -11.05
C GLU A 373 -5.29 19.70 -12.06
N GLY A 374 -6.19 18.73 -11.83
CA GLY A 374 -7.30 18.41 -12.73
C GLY A 374 -6.92 17.60 -13.97
N LYS A 375 -5.71 17.02 -14.03
CA LYS A 375 -5.28 16.17 -15.15
C LYS A 375 -5.73 14.72 -14.92
N PRO A 376 -6.09 13.97 -15.97
CA PRO A 376 -6.48 12.57 -15.82
C PRO A 376 -5.36 11.70 -15.21
N LEU A 377 -5.70 10.94 -14.19
CA LEU A 377 -4.78 9.97 -13.57
C LEU A 377 -4.49 8.79 -14.50
N TYR A 378 -5.48 8.38 -15.29
CA TYR A 378 -5.44 7.20 -16.13
C TYR A 378 -5.69 7.57 -17.60
N SER A 379 -5.19 6.73 -18.51
CA SER A 379 -5.41 6.91 -19.93
C SER A 379 -6.88 6.64 -20.29
N GLY A 380 -7.50 7.57 -21.03
CA GLY A 380 -8.89 7.50 -21.47
C GLY A 380 -9.08 6.52 -22.63
N ASN A 381 -9.26 5.24 -22.32
CA ASN A 381 -9.50 4.17 -23.30
C ASN A 381 -10.01 2.88 -22.63
N LYS A 382 -10.52 1.95 -23.45
CA LYS A 382 -10.96 0.61 -23.05
C LYS A 382 -9.84 -0.41 -22.79
N LYS A 383 -8.56 -0.01 -22.81
CA LYS A 383 -7.46 -0.95 -22.56
C LYS A 383 -7.36 -1.25 -21.07
N ILE A 384 -6.73 -2.38 -20.81
CA ILE A 384 -6.62 -3.02 -19.50
C ILE A 384 -5.94 -2.10 -18.49
N LYS A 385 -6.47 -2.08 -17.27
CA LYS A 385 -5.97 -1.32 -16.14
C LYS A 385 -6.13 -2.17 -14.88
N TYR A 386 -5.24 -3.15 -14.72
CA TYR A 386 -5.26 -4.00 -13.52
C TYR A 386 -5.03 -3.14 -12.29
N ILE A 387 -5.66 -3.53 -11.19
CA ILE A 387 -5.69 -2.76 -9.96
C ILE A 387 -5.45 -3.68 -8.78
N THR A 388 -4.72 -3.18 -7.80
CA THR A 388 -4.50 -3.84 -6.51
C THR A 388 -4.38 -2.80 -5.41
N GLU A 389 -4.71 -3.17 -4.18
CA GLU A 389 -4.39 -2.39 -2.99
C GLU A 389 -3.04 -2.87 -2.45
N ASN A 390 -2.15 -1.93 -2.14
CA ASN A 390 -0.91 -2.23 -1.43
C ASN A 390 -1.16 -2.26 0.08
N ARG A 391 -0.31 -2.97 0.84
CA ARG A 391 -0.43 -3.07 2.30
C ARG A 391 -0.28 -1.74 3.04
N ASN A 392 0.26 -0.72 2.39
CA ASN A 392 0.29 0.67 2.87
C ASN A 392 -0.98 1.47 2.51
N HIS A 393 -2.04 0.81 2.02
CA HIS A 393 -3.32 1.38 1.55
C HIS A 393 -3.25 2.22 0.28
N ASP A 394 -2.11 2.25 -0.40
CA ASP A 394 -2.05 2.81 -1.74
C ASP A 394 -2.85 1.96 -2.73
N ILE A 395 -3.44 2.62 -3.71
CA ILE A 395 -4.07 1.96 -4.85
C ILE A 395 -3.08 1.99 -6.01
N CYS A 396 -2.69 0.81 -6.49
CA CYS A 396 -1.76 0.66 -7.59
C CYS A 396 -2.50 0.21 -8.85
N VAL A 397 -2.38 0.97 -9.93
CA VAL A 397 -3.04 0.70 -11.21
C VAL A 397 -2.01 0.54 -12.32
N ALA A 398 -1.96 -0.63 -12.94
CA ALA A 398 -1.14 -0.91 -14.10
C ALA A 398 -1.86 -0.51 -15.40
N ASP A 399 -1.58 0.70 -15.90
CA ASP A 399 -2.17 1.22 -17.12
C ASP A 399 -1.33 0.86 -18.35
N CYS A 400 -1.77 -0.18 -19.06
CA CYS A 400 -1.04 -0.69 -20.22
C CYS A 400 -1.01 0.31 -21.39
N CYS A 401 -2.03 1.16 -21.54
CA CYS A 401 -2.04 2.11 -22.64
C CYS A 401 -1.11 3.29 -22.34
N ALA A 402 -1.14 3.81 -21.11
CA ALA A 402 -0.19 4.81 -20.64
C ALA A 402 1.26 4.30 -20.60
N GLY A 403 1.47 2.98 -20.48
CA GLY A 403 2.79 2.42 -20.25
C GLY A 403 3.32 2.79 -18.87
N ALA A 404 2.43 2.82 -17.87
CA ALA A 404 2.78 3.28 -16.53
C ALA A 404 2.00 2.53 -15.45
N VAL A 405 2.67 2.26 -14.33
CA VAL A 405 1.99 1.98 -13.06
C VAL A 405 1.72 3.32 -12.39
N VAL A 406 0.46 3.59 -12.09
CA VAL A 406 -0.02 4.80 -11.44
C VAL A 406 -0.37 4.45 -10.01
N VAL A 407 0.27 5.10 -9.04
CA VAL A 407 0.02 4.85 -7.61
C VAL A 407 -0.55 6.09 -6.97
N VAL A 408 -1.72 5.93 -6.35
CA VAL A 408 -2.39 6.95 -5.57
C VAL A 408 -2.50 6.49 -4.13
N ASN A 409 -2.56 7.42 -3.18
CA ASN A 409 -2.79 7.08 -1.77
C ASN A 409 -4.26 6.65 -1.54
N GLN A 410 -4.60 6.30 -0.30
CA GLN A 410 -5.95 5.91 0.08
C GLN A 410 -7.00 6.98 -0.27
N ASP A 411 -6.65 8.26 -0.24
CA ASP A 411 -7.51 9.40 -0.59
C ASP A 411 -7.61 9.67 -2.10
N GLY A 412 -6.91 8.89 -2.92
CA GLY A 412 -6.92 9.03 -4.37
C GLY A 412 -5.98 10.10 -4.91
N LYS A 413 -5.12 10.69 -4.08
CA LYS A 413 -4.10 11.65 -4.51
C LYS A 413 -2.91 10.92 -5.13
N LEU A 414 -2.42 11.44 -6.26
CA LEU A 414 -1.27 10.88 -6.96
C LEU A 414 -0.02 10.92 -6.06
N ARG A 415 0.61 9.75 -5.86
CA ARG A 415 1.90 9.67 -5.19
C ARG A 415 3.04 9.69 -6.21
N TRP A 416 3.00 8.77 -7.17
CA TRP A 416 4.05 8.62 -8.18
C TRP A 416 3.58 7.78 -9.36
N ARG A 417 4.36 7.80 -10.44
CA ARG A 417 4.19 6.97 -11.64
C ARG A 417 5.49 6.24 -11.93
N TYR A 418 5.38 4.98 -12.30
CA TYR A 418 6.51 4.17 -12.76
C TYR A 418 6.33 3.80 -14.22
N THR A 419 7.28 4.18 -15.07
CA THR A 419 7.20 4.04 -16.55
C THR A 419 8.18 3.00 -17.10
N GLY A 420 8.60 2.04 -16.27
CA GLY A 420 9.58 1.03 -16.62
C GLY A 420 11.01 1.43 -16.24
N HIS A 421 11.87 0.43 -16.09
CA HIS A 421 13.28 0.61 -15.78
C HIS A 421 14.11 0.46 -17.07
N PRO A 422 15.01 1.40 -17.40
CA PRO A 422 15.88 1.25 -18.56
C PRO A 422 16.72 -0.03 -18.46
N SER A 423 16.68 -0.87 -19.49
CA SER A 423 17.49 -2.09 -19.55
C SER A 423 18.03 -2.31 -20.96
N GLY A 424 19.32 -2.64 -21.07
CA GLY A 424 19.94 -3.00 -22.35
C GLY A 424 19.45 -4.32 -22.94
N THR A 425 18.74 -5.15 -22.16
CA THR A 425 18.21 -6.44 -22.59
C THR A 425 16.71 -6.42 -22.91
N LYS A 426 16.00 -5.33 -22.59
CA LYS A 426 14.55 -5.20 -22.81
C LYS A 426 14.28 -4.15 -23.88
N ASN A 427 13.99 -4.61 -25.10
CA ASN A 427 13.92 -3.75 -26.28
C ASN A 427 12.51 -3.23 -26.62
N LYS A 428 11.48 -3.66 -25.89
CA LYS A 428 10.10 -3.20 -26.11
C LYS A 428 9.70 -2.17 -25.06
N LEU A 429 8.80 -1.26 -25.45
CA LEU A 429 8.21 -0.29 -24.53
C LEU A 429 7.55 -1.00 -23.34
N PHE A 430 7.76 -0.47 -22.15
CA PHE A 430 7.12 -0.97 -20.94
C PHE A 430 5.60 -0.89 -21.05
N LYS A 431 4.96 -2.05 -20.88
CA LYS A 431 3.49 -2.19 -20.95
C LYS A 431 3.04 -3.03 -19.76
N PRO A 432 2.68 -2.39 -18.63
CA PRO A 432 2.26 -3.11 -17.45
C PRO A 432 0.87 -3.72 -17.67
N TYR A 433 0.74 -5.00 -17.35
CA TYR A 433 -0.53 -5.73 -17.30
C TYR A 433 -0.85 -6.05 -15.84
N GLY A 434 -0.82 -7.31 -15.42
CA GLY A 434 -1.14 -7.75 -14.07
C GLY A 434 -0.33 -7.02 -13.03
N ILE A 435 -0.95 -6.74 -11.88
CA ILE A 435 -0.30 -6.06 -10.76
C ILE A 435 -0.78 -6.68 -9.45
N THR A 436 0.15 -6.88 -8.53
CA THR A 436 -0.11 -7.43 -7.21
C THR A 436 0.91 -6.88 -6.21
N THR A 437 0.69 -7.12 -4.92
CA THR A 437 1.58 -6.68 -3.85
C THR A 437 1.89 -7.84 -2.92
N ASP A 438 3.05 -7.78 -2.27
CA ASP A 438 3.52 -8.83 -1.37
C ASP A 438 3.48 -8.43 0.10
N SER A 439 3.88 -9.34 0.99
CA SER A 439 3.89 -9.11 2.44
C SER A 439 4.77 -7.95 2.90
N GLN A 440 5.72 -7.51 2.06
CA GLN A 440 6.67 -6.43 2.33
C GLN A 440 6.28 -5.12 1.62
N SER A 441 5.03 -5.00 1.17
CA SER A 441 4.49 -3.83 0.45
C SER A 441 5.24 -3.51 -0.86
N ARG A 442 5.93 -4.49 -1.45
CA ARG A 442 6.53 -4.35 -2.77
C ARG A 442 5.46 -4.57 -3.82
N ILE A 443 5.61 -3.91 -4.96
CA ILE A 443 4.66 -3.94 -6.05
C ILE A 443 5.26 -4.77 -7.18
N LEU A 444 4.53 -5.81 -7.60
CA LEU A 444 4.93 -6.69 -8.69
C LEU A 444 4.02 -6.44 -9.89
N THR A 445 4.59 -6.15 -11.05
CA THR A 445 3.81 -5.92 -12.28
C THR A 445 4.36 -6.67 -13.49
N ALA A 446 3.48 -7.26 -14.28
CA ALA A 446 3.84 -8.00 -15.48
C ALA A 446 4.10 -7.05 -16.65
N ASP A 447 5.28 -7.13 -17.25
CA ASP A 447 5.53 -6.59 -18.59
C ASP A 447 5.40 -7.73 -19.60
N SER A 448 4.19 -7.85 -20.16
CA SER A 448 3.79 -8.96 -21.01
C SER A 448 4.68 -9.08 -22.25
N TYR A 449 5.01 -7.94 -22.88
CA TYR A 449 5.75 -7.91 -24.12
C TYR A 449 7.25 -8.20 -23.92
N ASN A 450 7.81 -7.81 -22.78
CA ASN A 450 9.19 -8.12 -22.41
C ASN A 450 9.34 -9.45 -21.64
N HIS A 451 8.24 -10.21 -21.50
CA HIS A 451 8.20 -11.53 -20.86
C HIS A 451 8.82 -11.56 -19.46
N CYS A 452 8.57 -10.53 -18.66
CA CYS A 452 9.16 -10.38 -17.33
C CYS A 452 8.20 -9.75 -16.34
N ILE A 453 8.51 -9.89 -15.05
CA ILE A 453 7.84 -9.18 -13.95
C ILE A 453 8.81 -8.15 -13.38
N HIS A 454 8.35 -6.92 -13.16
CA HIS A 454 9.10 -5.92 -12.40
C HIS A 454 8.71 -5.99 -10.94
N ILE A 455 9.69 -5.94 -10.04
CA ILE A 455 9.50 -5.78 -8.61
C ILE A 455 9.92 -4.35 -8.24
N LEU A 456 9.02 -3.60 -7.62
CA LEU A 456 9.24 -2.25 -7.12
C LEU A 456 9.14 -2.25 -5.60
N ASP A 457 9.85 -1.36 -4.93
CA ASP A 457 9.58 -1.07 -3.52
C ASP A 457 8.28 -0.28 -3.35
N GLN A 458 7.88 -0.05 -2.10
CA GLN A 458 6.68 0.71 -1.74
C GLN A 458 6.68 2.18 -2.23
N ASN A 459 7.84 2.72 -2.61
CA ASN A 459 8.04 4.08 -3.10
C ASN A 459 8.25 4.14 -4.63
N GLY A 460 8.07 3.01 -5.32
CA GLY A 460 8.19 2.93 -6.78
C GLY A 460 9.61 2.81 -7.29
N GLN A 461 10.61 2.58 -6.42
CA GLN A 461 11.97 2.29 -6.85
C GLN A 461 12.05 0.88 -7.40
N PHE A 462 12.65 0.75 -8.58
CA PHE A 462 12.88 -0.54 -9.21
C PHE A 462 13.89 -1.36 -8.39
N LEU A 463 13.50 -2.58 -8.01
CA LEU A 463 14.35 -3.51 -7.26
C LEU A 463 14.97 -4.55 -8.19
N ARG A 464 14.14 -5.29 -8.94
CA ARG A 464 14.61 -6.40 -9.79
C ARG A 464 13.58 -6.83 -10.83
N TYR A 465 14.06 -7.58 -11.81
CA TYR A 465 13.25 -8.39 -12.71
C TYR A 465 13.07 -9.83 -12.20
N ILE A 466 11.93 -10.43 -12.53
CA ILE A 466 11.78 -11.89 -12.66
C ILE A 466 11.67 -12.18 -14.16
N ASP A 467 12.74 -12.66 -14.77
CA ASP A 467 12.80 -12.95 -16.20
C ASP A 467 13.48 -14.28 -16.58
N ASN A 468 14.05 -14.99 -15.61
CA ASN A 468 14.71 -16.29 -15.83
C ASN A 468 13.80 -17.51 -15.59
N CYS A 469 12.49 -17.31 -15.42
CA CYS A 469 11.50 -18.40 -15.23
C CYS A 469 10.82 -18.85 -16.55
N GLY A 470 11.40 -18.49 -17.70
CA GLY A 470 10.85 -18.83 -19.02
C GLY A 470 9.40 -18.38 -19.20
N LEU A 471 9.04 -17.21 -18.67
CA LEU A 471 7.69 -16.65 -18.74
C LEU A 471 7.28 -16.40 -20.19
N LYS A 472 6.02 -16.71 -20.52
CA LYS A 472 5.44 -16.48 -21.86
C LYS A 472 4.20 -15.61 -21.75
N ASP A 473 4.29 -14.39 -22.27
CA ASP A 473 3.22 -13.38 -22.22
C ASP A 473 2.56 -13.28 -20.83
N PRO A 474 3.32 -12.95 -19.75
CA PRO A 474 2.75 -12.82 -18.42
C PRO A 474 1.64 -11.77 -18.44
N TYR A 475 0.49 -12.10 -17.86
CA TYR A 475 -0.73 -11.31 -18.06
C TYR A 475 -1.36 -10.82 -16.78
N ASP A 476 -1.75 -11.72 -15.87
CA ASP A 476 -2.31 -11.36 -14.57
C ASP A 476 -1.53 -12.05 -13.46
N LEU A 477 -1.53 -11.44 -12.28
CA LEU A 477 -0.68 -11.79 -11.15
C LEU A 477 -1.49 -11.86 -9.86
N CYS A 478 -1.15 -12.82 -9.00
CA CYS A 478 -1.54 -12.75 -7.59
C CYS A 478 -0.47 -13.38 -6.70
N VAL A 479 -0.49 -13.05 -5.42
CA VAL A 479 0.47 -13.57 -4.42
C VAL A 479 -0.32 -14.31 -3.32
N ASP A 480 0.18 -15.48 -2.90
CA ASP A 480 -0.38 -16.20 -1.74
C ASP A 480 0.17 -15.67 -0.40
N ASN A 481 -0.33 -16.17 0.74
CA ASN A 481 0.10 -15.69 2.06
C ASN A 481 1.57 -15.99 2.38
N ASN A 482 2.21 -16.85 1.57
CA ASN A 482 3.62 -17.23 1.72
C ASN A 482 4.54 -16.45 0.76
N ASP A 483 4.02 -15.40 0.10
CA ASP A 483 4.72 -14.63 -0.93
C ASP A 483 5.16 -15.46 -2.14
N ASN A 484 4.41 -16.50 -2.51
CA ASN A 484 4.61 -17.13 -3.81
C ASN A 484 3.80 -16.38 -4.86
N LEU A 485 4.46 -16.04 -5.96
CA LEU A 485 3.85 -15.36 -7.09
C LEU A 485 3.19 -16.35 -8.04
N PHE A 486 1.93 -16.14 -8.36
CA PHE A 486 1.22 -16.83 -9.43
C PHE A 486 1.15 -15.94 -10.65
N VAL A 487 1.60 -16.46 -11.79
CA VAL A 487 1.66 -15.74 -13.06
C VAL A 487 0.80 -16.45 -14.10
N CYS A 488 -0.23 -15.77 -14.62
CA CYS A 488 -0.94 -16.22 -15.81
C CYS A 488 -0.08 -16.01 -17.06
N GLU A 489 0.06 -17.06 -17.87
CA GLU A 489 0.65 -16.97 -19.20
C GLU A 489 -0.46 -16.93 -20.26
N TYR A 490 -0.61 -15.78 -20.91
CA TYR A 490 -1.77 -15.53 -21.77
C TYR A 490 -1.92 -16.53 -22.90
N SER A 491 -0.83 -16.82 -23.61
CA SER A 491 -0.83 -17.62 -24.84
C SER A 491 -0.70 -19.13 -24.57
N THR A 492 -0.16 -19.54 -23.42
CA THR A 492 -0.02 -20.97 -23.08
C THR A 492 -1.21 -21.51 -22.30
N GLY A 493 -1.99 -20.61 -21.68
CA GLY A 493 -3.08 -21.00 -20.81
C GLY A 493 -2.64 -21.51 -19.43
N ASN A 494 -1.36 -21.44 -19.10
CA ASN A 494 -0.85 -21.99 -17.84
C ASN A 494 -0.78 -20.93 -16.73
N VAL A 495 -0.80 -21.39 -15.49
CA VAL A 495 -0.40 -20.59 -14.32
C VAL A 495 0.91 -21.13 -13.78
N LYS A 496 1.92 -20.29 -13.63
CA LYS A 496 3.18 -20.65 -12.97
C LYS A 496 3.19 -20.13 -11.54
N LYS A 497 3.51 -21.00 -10.58
CA LYS A 497 3.83 -20.62 -9.20
C LYS A 497 5.34 -20.43 -9.09
N ILE A 498 5.77 -19.25 -8.69
CA ILE A 498 7.17 -18.83 -8.63
C ILE A 498 7.50 -18.41 -7.19
N LYS A 499 8.54 -19.03 -6.62
CA LYS A 499 9.17 -18.58 -5.39
C LYS A 499 10.24 -17.54 -5.77
N TYR A 500 10.09 -16.31 -5.31
CA TYR A 500 11.01 -15.22 -5.63
C TYR A 500 11.66 -14.58 -4.40
N LEU A 501 11.34 -15.06 -3.20
CA LEU A 501 11.93 -14.61 -1.92
C LEU A 501 12.68 -15.74 -1.24
N LYS A 502 13.72 -15.38 -0.48
CA LYS A 502 14.56 -16.33 0.28
C LYS A 502 13.74 -17.10 1.32
#